data_AF-A0A1S9J6B7-F1
#
_entry.id   AF-A0A1S9J6B7-F1
#
_cell.length_a   1.000
_cell.length_b   1.000
_cell.length_c   1.000
_cell.angle_alpha   90.00
_cell.angle_beta   90.00
_cell.angle_gamma   90.00
#
_symmetry.space_group_name_H-M   'P 1'
#
loop_
_entity.id
_entity.type
_entity.pdbx_description
1 polymer ?
#
loop_
_entity_poly.entity_id
_entity_poly.type
_entity_poly.pdbx_seq_one_letter_code
_entity_poly.pdbx_strand_id
1 'polypeptide(L)' 'MRSAVSISLSTSRLKQVGEKNLLKPLRETAQAISNELGFTVRDDLGAIT' A
#
# COMPACT_ATOMS: atom_id res chain seq x y z
N MET A 1 -9.17 11.96 0.67
CA MET A 1 -9.47 10.89 -0.31
C MET A 1 -8.70 9.65 0.11
N ARG A 2 -9.34 8.48 0.23
CA ARG A 2 -8.67 7.22 0.59
C ARG A 2 -8.71 6.31 -0.64
N SER A 3 -7.56 6.03 -1.23
CA SER A 3 -7.42 5.17 -2.40
C SER A 3 -6.88 3.81 -1.97
N ALA A 4 -7.40 2.74 -2.55
CA ALA A 4 -6.95 1.38 -2.28
C ALA A 4 -6.32 0.77 -3.53
N VAL A 5 -5.26 -0.02 -3.34
CA VAL A 5 -4.60 -0.79 -4.40
C VAL A 5 -4.64 -2.26 -4.00
N SER A 6 -5.09 -3.11 -4.91
CA SER A 6 -5.16 -4.56 -4.71
C SER A 6 -4.61 -5.30 -5.92
N ILE A 7 -4.12 -6.52 -5.66
CA ILE A 7 -3.68 -7.46 -6.69
C ILE A 7 -4.49 -8.73 -6.57
N SER A 8 -4.94 -9.26 -7.71
CA SER A 8 -5.67 -10.51 -7.78
C SER A 8 -4.73 -11.61 -8.26
N LEU A 9 -4.67 -12.71 -7.53
CA LEU A 9 -3.88 -13.89 -7.88
C LEU A 9 -4.54 -15.17 -7.37
N SER A 10 -4.14 -16.31 -7.93
CA SER A 10 -4.64 -17.60 -7.45
C SER A 10 -4.15 -17.89 -6.03
N THR A 11 -4.96 -18.59 -5.25
CA THR A 11 -4.63 -19.01 -3.87
C THR A 11 -3.36 -19.87 -3.83
N SER A 12 -3.14 -20.71 -4.84
CA SER A 12 -1.91 -21.49 -5.02
C SER A 12 -0.69 -20.60 -5.15
N ARG A 13 -0.78 -19.51 -5.94
CA ARG A 13 0.33 -18.59 -6.11
C ARG A 13 0.58 -17.77 -4.84
N LEU A 14 -0.48 -17.38 -4.13
CA LEU A 14 -0.36 -16.66 -2.86
C LEU A 14 0.37 -17.52 -1.81
N LYS A 15 0.08 -18.82 -1.75
CA LYS A 15 0.78 -19.76 -0.84
C LYS A 15 2.26 -19.91 -1.19
N GLN A 16 2.60 -19.94 -2.48
CA GLN A 16 3.99 -20.06 -2.93
C GLN A 16 4.81 -18.79 -2.63
N VAL A 17 4.24 -17.61 -2.88
CA VAL A 17 4.94 -16.33 -2.74
C VAL A 17 4.92 -15.84 -1.29
N GLY A 18 3.83 -16.08 -0.57
CA GLY A 18 3.59 -15.57 0.79
C GLY A 18 3.11 -14.13 0.81
N GLU A 19 2.05 -13.85 1.57
CA GLU A 19 1.44 -12.51 1.66
C GLU A 19 2.43 -11.44 2.12
N LYS A 20 3.26 -11.74 3.13
CA LYS A 20 4.23 -10.79 3.70
C LYS A 20 5.24 -10.28 2.65
N ASN A 21 5.57 -11.10 1.66
CA ASN A 21 6.47 -10.73 0.57
C ASN A 21 5.81 -9.79 -0.44
N LEU A 22 4.47 -9.76 -0.50
CA LEU A 22 3.69 -8.88 -1.37
C LEU A 22 3.32 -7.55 -0.68
N LEU A 23 3.25 -7.52 0.65
CA LEU A 23 2.85 -6.31 1.39
C LEU A 23 3.80 -5.13 1.18
N LYS A 24 5.12 -5.36 1.25
CA LYS A 24 6.12 -4.30 1.04
C LYS A 24 6.00 -3.65 -0.35
N PRO A 25 6.10 -4.41 -1.46
CA PRO A 25 6.00 -3.82 -2.80
C PRO A 25 4.62 -3.21 -3.09
N LEU A 26 3.53 -3.77 -2.53
CA LEU A 26 2.19 -3.20 -2.69
C LEU A 26 2.08 -1.82 -2.01
N ARG A 27 2.65 -1.66 -0.81
CA ARG A 27 2.71 -0.37 -0.10
C ARG A 27 3.57 0.64 -0.83
N GLU A 28 4.75 0.23 -1.30
CA GLU A 28 5.66 1.10 -2.07
C GLU A 28 4.97 1.59 -3.35
N THR A 29 4.27 0.70 -4.06
CA THR A 29 3.48 1.06 -5.25
C THR A 29 2.36 2.04 -4.91
N ALA A 30 1.59 1.75 -3.85
CA ALA A 30 0.51 2.65 -3.42
C ALA A 30 1.03 4.03 -3.02
N GLN A 31 2.19 4.10 -2.35
CA GLN A 31 2.84 5.35 -2.00
C GLN A 31 3.35 6.11 -3.22
N ALA A 32 3.97 5.42 -4.18
CA ALA A 32 4.45 6.02 -5.41
C ALA A 32 3.29 6.66 -6.21
N ILE A 33 2.19 5.93 -6.38
CA ILE A 33 0.96 6.43 -7.02
C ILE A 33 0.40 7.63 -6.24
N SER A 34 0.33 7.53 -4.91
CA SER A 34 -0.11 8.62 -4.04
C SER A 34 0.71 9.89 -4.27
N ASN A 35 2.04 9.77 -4.29
CA ASN A 35 2.97 10.88 -4.51
C ASN A 35 2.82 11.50 -5.90
N GLU A 36 2.70 10.67 -6.94
CA GLU A 36 2.54 11.13 -8.33
C GLU A 36 1.22 11.88 -8.54
N LEU A 37 0.17 11.50 -7.81
CA LEU A 37 -1.12 12.20 -7.79
C LEU A 37 -1.13 13.43 -6.86
N GLY A 38 -0.02 13.75 -6.19
CA GLY A 38 0.07 14.88 -5.25
C GLY A 38 -0.57 14.62 -3.89
N PHE A 39 -0.92 13.36 -3.57
CA PHE A 39 -1.37 12.97 -2.24
C PHE A 39 -0.17 12.68 -1.35
N THR A 40 0.22 13.66 -0.53
CA THR A 40 1.17 13.43 0.56
C THR A 40 0.48 12.72 1.72
N VAL A 41 1.09 11.67 2.26
CA VAL A 41 0.70 11.13 3.57
C VAL A 41 1.00 12.23 4.58
N ARG A 42 -0.04 12.95 5.01
CA ARG A 42 0.03 13.70 6.27
C ARG A 42 0.02 12.64 7.36
N ASP A 43 1.19 12.27 7.87
CA ASP A 43 1.27 11.79 9.25
C ASP A 43 0.61 12.89 10.09
N ASP A 44 -0.48 12.53 10.76
CA ASP A 44 -1.25 13.42 11.59
C ASP A 44 -0.39 13.79 12.81
N LEU A 45 0.52 14.74 12.62
CA LEU A 45 1.29 15.42 13.68
C LEU A 45 0.37 16.47 14.34
N GLY A 46 -0.83 16.02 14.76
CA GLY A 46 -1.92 16.86 15.24
C GLY A 46 -2.67 16.32 16.46
N ALA A 47 -2.26 15.16 16.99
CA ALA A 47 -2.71 14.67 18.29
C ALA A 47 -1.48 14.48 19.16
N ILE A 48 -1.00 15.52 19.86
CA ILE A 48 -0.98 15.73 21.33
C ILE A 48 -0.29 17.09 21.61
N THR A 49 -1.07 18.13 21.94
CA THR A 49 -0.80 19.09 23.03
C THR A 49 -2.06 19.85 23.37
#